data_AF-A0AB38TXI4-F1
#
_entry.id   AF-A0AB38TXI4-F1
#
_cell.length_a   1.000
_cell.length_b   1.000
_cell.length_c   1.000
_cell.angle_alpha   90.00
_cell.angle_beta   90.00
_cell.angle_gamma   90.00
#
_symmetry.space_group_name_H-M   'P 1'
#
loop_
_entity.id
_entity.type
_entity.pdbx_description
1 polymer ?
#
loop_
_entity_poly.entity_id
_entity_poly.type
_entity_poly.pdbx_seq_one_letter_code
_entity_poly.pdbx_strand_id
1 'polypeptide(L)'
;MEIGVAIIALAVLLITFLLFGRNLEDSFRAKFLYWLKSTVVMTPLLFAWFAYNEPAAFSAIGALVSFSLAAALTFGRSYLLAML
;
A
#
# COMPACT_ATOMS: atom_id res chain seq x y z
N MET A 1 16.37 2.41 7.11
CA MET A 1 14.96 1.96 7.11
C MET A 1 14.06 2.78 6.19
N GLU A 2 14.07 4.11 6.30
CA GLU A 2 13.12 5.02 5.63
C GLU A 2 13.17 4.99 4.11
N ILE A 3 14.37 4.97 3.52
CA ILE A 3 14.55 4.93 2.05
C ILE A 3 13.93 3.66 1.44
N GLY A 4 14.07 2.51 2.10
CA GLY A 4 13.48 1.25 1.61
C GLY A 4 11.96 1.27 1.63
N VAL A 5 11.35 1.84 2.67
CA VAL A 5 9.90 2.05 2.75
C VAL A 5 9.44 2.95 1.60
N ALA A 6 10.14 4.05 1.34
CA ALA A 6 9.80 4.97 0.27
C ALA A 6 9.89 4.29 -1.12
N ILE A 7 10.96 3.52 -1.38
CA ILE A 7 11.13 2.78 -2.63
C ILE A 7 10.03 1.74 -2.82
N ILE A 8 9.75 0.93 -1.79
CA ILE A 8 8.68 -0.08 -1.82
C ILE A 8 7.34 0.60 -2.06
N ALA A 9 7.04 1.70 -1.36
CA ALA A 9 5.82 2.45 -1.52
C ALA A 9 5.65 2.95 -2.95
N LEU A 10 6.64 3.64 -3.50
CA LEU A 10 6.58 4.18 -4.86
C LEU A 10 6.43 3.07 -5.90
N ALA A 11 7.19 1.99 -5.79
CA ALA A 11 7.11 0.85 -6.70
C ALA A 11 5.73 0.18 -6.66
N VAL A 12 5.20 -0.08 -5.45
CA VAL A 12 3.89 -0.72 -5.30
C VAL A 12 2.77 0.20 -5.77
N LEU A 13 2.83 1.49 -5.47
CA LEU A 13 1.84 2.47 -5.95
C LEU A 13 1.84 2.54 -7.49
N LEU A 14 3.00 2.47 -8.14
CA LEU A 14 3.10 2.42 -9.60
C LEU A 14 2.53 1.10 -10.16
N ILE A 15 2.98 -0.04 -9.63
CA ILE A 15 2.55 -1.37 -10.10
C ILE A 15 1.04 -1.54 -9.93
N THR A 16 0.50 -1.24 -8.76
CA THR A 16 -0.93 -1.40 -8.49
C THR A 16 -1.78 -0.41 -9.28
N PHE A 17 -1.25 0.78 -9.61
CA PHE A 17 -1.91 1.69 -10.56
C PHE A 17 -1.99 1.09 -11.97
N LEU A 18 -0.90 0.53 -12.49
CA LEU A 18 -0.87 -0.10 -13.81
C LEU A 18 -1.78 -1.34 -13.88
N LEU A 19 -1.81 -2.15 -12.81
CA LEU A 19 -2.59 -3.38 -12.77
C LEU A 19 -4.08 -3.15 -12.52
N PHE A 20 -4.44 -2.20 -11.65
CA PHE A 20 -5.80 -2.07 -11.14
C PHE A 20 -6.43 -0.69 -11.35
N GLY A 21 -5.63 0.36 -11.59
CA GLY A 21 -6.08 1.76 -11.63
C GLY A 21 -6.36 2.31 -13.03
N ARG A 22 -5.86 1.68 -14.10
CA ARG A 22 -5.91 2.26 -15.46
C ARG A 22 -7.31 2.44 -16.04
N ASN A 23 -8.24 1.54 -15.71
CA ASN A 23 -9.63 1.56 -16.17
C ASN A 23 -10.58 1.60 -14.97
N LEU A 24 -10.24 2.38 -13.95
CA LEU A 24 -11.03 2.43 -12.73
C LEU A 24 -12.37 3.13 -13.01
N GLU A 25 -13.47 2.41 -12.81
CA GLU A 25 -14.80 3.02 -12.87
C GLU A 25 -14.93 4.10 -11.79
N ASP A 26 -15.63 5.19 -12.11
CA ASP A 26 -15.93 6.26 -11.15
C ASP A 26 -17.09 5.87 -10.22
N SER A 27 -16.91 4.76 -9.50
CA SER A 27 -17.84 4.31 -8.47
C SER A 27 -17.11 4.16 -7.15
N PHE A 28 -17.80 4.49 -6.05
CA PHE A 28 -17.26 4.31 -4.70
C PHE A 28 -16.76 2.88 -4.47
N ARG A 29 -17.52 1.89 -4.97
CA ARG A 29 -17.17 0.47 -4.85
C ARG A 29 -15.87 0.12 -5.60
N ALA A 30 -15.70 0.61 -6.82
CA ALA A 30 -14.48 0.37 -7.59
C ALA A 30 -13.25 1.00 -6.91
N LYS A 31 -13.39 2.25 -6.43
CA LYS A 31 -12.33 2.97 -5.69
C LYS A 31 -11.96 2.27 -4.39
N PHE A 32 -12.95 1.80 -3.62
CA PHE A 32 -12.71 1.05 -2.39
C PHE A 32 -12.02 -0.29 -2.66
N LEU A 33 -12.46 -1.05 -3.67
CA LEU A 33 -11.83 -2.32 -4.04
C LEU A 33 -10.39 -2.13 -4.54
N TYR A 34 -10.13 -1.07 -5.30
CA TYR A 34 -8.80 -0.70 -5.75
C TYR A 34 -7.87 -0.36 -4.59
N TRP A 35 -8.35 0.47 -3.65
CA TRP A 35 -7.63 0.79 -2.44
C TRP A 35 -7.31 -0.48 -1.63
N LEU A 36 -8.31 -1.33 -1.37
CA LEU A 36 -8.14 -2.56 -0.60
C LEU A 36 -7.12 -3.50 -1.24
N LYS A 37 -7.22 -3.76 -2.55
CA LYS A 37 -6.26 -4.58 -3.30
C LYS A 37 -4.85 -4.03 -3.18
N SER A 38 -4.70 -2.71 -3.33
CA SER A 38 -3.40 -2.06 -3.24
C SER A 38 -2.79 -2.17 -1.84
N THR A 39 -3.61 -2.01 -0.80
CA THR A 39 -3.20 -2.16 0.60
C THR A 39 -2.75 -3.59 0.89
N VAL A 40 -3.51 -4.59 0.44
CA VAL A 40 -3.18 -6.02 0.63
C VAL A 40 -1.87 -6.40 -0.08
N VAL A 41 -1.56 -5.78 -1.23
CA VAL A 41 -0.28 -6.00 -1.93
C VAL A 41 0.89 -5.34 -1.20
N MET A 42 0.69 -4.13 -0.70
CA MET A 42 1.76 -3.35 -0.07
C MET A 42 2.11 -3.83 1.35
N THR A 43 1.11 -4.30 2.10
CA THR A 43 1.26 -4.78 3.49
C THR A 43 2.35 -5.85 3.66
N PRO A 44 2.35 -6.98 2.92
CA PRO A 44 3.37 -8.01 3.10
C PRO A 44 4.77 -7.56 2.70
N LEU A 45 4.88 -6.62 1.75
CA LEU A 45 6.18 -6.08 1.33
C LEU A 45 6.78 -5.16 2.40
N LEU A 46 5.96 -4.29 2.98
CA LEU A 46 6.37 -3.47 4.13
C LEU A 46 6.67 -4.33 5.36
N PHE A 47 5.84 -5.33 5.63
CA PHE A 47 6.05 -6.24 6.75
C PHE A 47 7.35 -7.02 6.61
N ALA A 48 7.63 -7.58 5.42
CA ALA A 48 8.88 -8.28 5.14
C ALA A 48 10.08 -7.34 5.28
N TRP A 49 9.97 -6.09 4.80
CA TRP A 49 11.02 -5.10 4.96
C TRP A 49 11.29 -4.76 6.43
N PHE A 50 10.24 -4.54 7.24
CA PHE A 50 10.40 -4.26 8.65
C PHE A 50 10.97 -5.47 9.40
N ALA A 51 10.46 -6.67 9.16
CA ALA A 51 10.98 -7.89 9.78
C ALA A 51 12.45 -8.17 9.40
N TYR A 52 12.87 -7.80 8.19
CA TYR A 52 14.27 -7.93 7.75
C TYR A 52 15.20 -6.95 8.48
N ASN A 53 14.77 -5.71 8.69
CA ASN A 53 15.60 -4.68 9.36
C ASN A 53 15.57 -4.82 10.89
N GLU A 54 14.43 -5.22 11.45
CA GLU A 54 14.19 -5.32 12.88
C GLU A 54 13.40 -6.61 13.17
N PRO A 55 14.05 -7.70 13.61
CA PRO A 55 13.37 -8.97 13.86
C PRO A 55 12.24 -8.87 14.88
N ALA A 56 12.28 -7.90 15.81
CA ALA A 56 11.19 -7.63 16.75
C ALA A 56 9.89 -7.17 16.05
N ALA A 57 9.98 -6.68 14.81
CA ALA A 57 8.83 -6.35 13.97
C ALA A 57 8.12 -7.60 13.41
N PHE A 58 8.70 -8.80 13.54
CA PHE A 58 8.03 -10.07 13.21
C PHE A 58 6.99 -10.45 14.28
N SER A 59 6.00 -9.59 14.45
CA SER A 59 4.96 -9.68 15.46
C SER A 59 3.63 -9.19 14.90
N ALA A 60 2.53 -9.49 15.61
CA ALA A 60 1.21 -8.98 15.27
C ALA A 60 1.18 -7.43 15.22
N ILE A 61 1.95 -6.77 16.09
CA ILE A 61 2.09 -5.31 16.11
C ILE A 61 2.78 -4.84 14.83
N GLY A 62 3.87 -5.47 14.41
CA GLY A 62 4.55 -5.13 13.16
C GLY A 62 3.67 -5.33 11.93
N ALA A 63 2.84 -6.38 11.92
CA ALA A 63 1.85 -6.60 10.86
C ALA A 63 0.80 -5.47 10.84
N LEU A 64 0.30 -5.06 12.01
CA LEU A 64 -0.68 -3.97 12.13
C LEU A 64 -0.10 -2.62 11.70
N VAL A 65 1.14 -2.32 12.08
CA VAL A 65 1.85 -1.12 11.63
C VAL A 65 2.05 -1.13 10.11
N SER A 66 2.48 -2.25 9.54
CA SER A 66 2.65 -2.42 8.09
C SER A 66 1.35 -2.22 7.33
N PHE A 67 0.27 -2.80 7.83
CA PHE A 67 -1.07 -2.66 7.24
C PHE A 67 -1.55 -1.21 7.32
N SER A 68 -1.37 -0.56 8.47
CA SER A 68 -1.81 0.83 8.69
C SER A 68 -1.06 1.80 7.78
N LEU A 69 0.25 1.61 7.62
CA LEU A 69 1.08 2.43 6.74
C LEU A 69 0.73 2.18 5.26
N ALA A 70 0.58 0.92 4.86
CA ALA A 70 0.11 0.56 3.52
C ALA A 70 -1.23 1.21 3.21
N ALA A 71 -2.19 1.09 4.14
CA ALA A 71 -3.53 1.66 4.02
C ALA A 71 -3.51 3.18 3.85
N ALA A 72 -2.71 3.89 4.64
CA ALA A 72 -2.57 5.34 4.55
C ALA A 72 -1.97 5.79 3.20
N LEU A 73 -0.90 5.13 2.76
CA LEU A 73 -0.20 5.48 1.52
C LEU A 73 -1.05 5.19 0.27
N THR A 74 -1.73 4.04 0.23
CA THR A 74 -2.63 3.70 -0.88
C THR A 74 -3.88 4.55 -0.86
N PHE A 75 -4.37 4.98 0.32
CA PHE A 75 -5.51 5.88 0.45
C PHE A 75 -5.21 7.26 -0.12
N GLY A 76 -4.04 7.83 0.22
CA GLY A 76 -3.60 9.12 -0.32
C GLY A 76 -3.58 9.15 -1.85
N ARG A 77 -3.09 8.08 -2.49
CA ARG A 77 -3.14 7.94 -3.96
C ARG A 77 -4.57 7.81 -4.48
N SER A 78 -5.43 7.02 -3.85
CA SER A 78 -6.82 6.88 -4.28
C SER A 78 -7.58 8.21 -4.23
N TYR A 79 -7.23 9.11 -3.31
CA TYR A 79 -7.78 10.46 -3.25
C TYR A 79 -7.23 11.36 -4.37
N LEU A 80 -5.92 11.29 -4.63
CA LEU A 80 -5.27 12.02 -5.75
C LEU A 80 -5.83 11.61 -7.12
N LEU A 81 -6.06 10.31 -7.33
CA LEU A 81 -6.67 9.80 -8.57
C LEU A 81 -8.16 10.14 -8.68
N ALA A 82 -8.85 10.43 -7.57
CA ALA A 82 -10.24 10.89 -7.61
C ALA A 82 -10.37 12.39 -7.96
N MET A 83 -9.25 13.13 -7.96
CA MET A 83 -9.19 14.54 -8.35
C MET A 83 -8.74 14.76 -9.80
N LEU A 84 -8.30 13.71 -10.50
CA LEU A 84 -7.93 13.70 -11.92
C LEU A 84 -9.08 13.13 -12.77
#